data_AF-A0A2R6GFW6-F1
#
_entry.id   AF-A0A2R6GFW6-F1
#
_cell.length_a   1.000
_cell.length_b   1.000
_cell.length_c   1.000
_cell.angle_alpha   90.00
_cell.angle_beta   90.00
_cell.angle_gamma   90.00
#
_symmetry.space_group_name_H-M   'P 1'
#
loop_
_entity.id
_entity.type
_entity.pdbx_description
1 polymer ?
#
loop_
_entity_poly.entity_id
_entity_poly.type
_entity_poly.pdbx_seq_one_letter_code
_entity_poly.pdbx_strand_id
1 'polypeptide(L)'
;MTATVRRAGGFAAVGLLSLSVPSVASATRPALATVLGPAPFVVVAVLALYVVDEGPIFELFARPGDRRDGRLYGLAGFALAAAGLALLALRFGLPMPVFVGSVLLLSWGNLGGHAVRAVRDEPILATAGFVVVGSVAGAAGQFAATLVPPGTSLAWPLVVFLATSGALLAALLRVVLFERDDPLVMVSVGLLLWLFFDLQVVVSATGVAVALTVTVVLGVVSYVLETASLPGMLTGVLLGLLTIVLGGTGWFVVLMTFFGVGGLAAKFRYEEKKA
;
A
#
# COMPACT_ATOMS: atom_id res chain seq x y z
N MET A 1 10.19 13.64 17.59
CA MET A 1 9.66 12.37 17.04
C MET A 1 8.13 12.25 17.11
N THR A 2 7.45 12.74 18.14
CA THR A 2 5.98 12.63 18.29
C THR A 2 5.16 13.29 17.17
N ALA A 3 5.68 14.36 16.54
CA ALA A 3 4.98 15.08 15.49
C ALA A 3 4.75 14.25 14.20
N THR A 4 5.68 13.38 13.81
CA THR A 4 5.55 12.56 12.58
C THR A 4 4.50 11.46 12.75
N VAL A 5 4.48 10.81 13.91
CA VAL A 5 3.44 9.82 14.27
C VAL A 5 2.07 10.48 14.35
N ARG A 6 1.98 11.64 14.99
CA ARG A 6 0.71 12.39 15.11
C ARG A 6 0.18 12.80 13.73
N ARG A 7 1.04 13.28 12.84
CA ARG A 7 0.70 13.57 11.45
C ARG A 7 0.20 12.32 10.72
N ALA A 8 0.94 11.21 10.81
CA ALA A 8 0.54 9.96 10.18
C ALA A 8 -0.84 9.46 10.69
N GLY A 9 -1.12 9.67 11.98
CA GLY A 9 -2.45 9.43 12.58
C GLY A 9 -3.53 10.31 11.96
N GLY A 10 -3.23 11.58 11.65
CA GLY A 10 -4.14 12.47 10.90
C GLY A 10 -4.47 11.93 9.51
N PHE A 11 -3.47 11.45 8.75
CA PHE A 11 -3.71 10.82 7.45
C PHE A 11 -4.51 9.51 7.58
N ALA A 12 -4.24 8.69 8.59
CA ALA A 12 -5.01 7.49 8.89
C ALA A 12 -6.49 7.80 9.19
N ALA A 13 -6.75 8.88 9.94
CA ALA A 13 -8.11 9.35 10.22
C ALA A 13 -8.84 9.82 8.95
N VAL A 14 -8.17 10.55 8.07
CA VAL A 14 -8.73 10.94 6.75
C VAL A 14 -8.98 9.70 5.88
N GLY A 15 -8.11 8.70 5.94
CA GLY A 15 -8.28 7.42 5.25
C GLY A 15 -9.59 6.70 5.61
N LEU A 16 -10.09 6.84 6.85
CA LEU A 16 -11.37 6.25 7.28
C LEU A 16 -12.58 6.80 6.51
N LEU A 17 -12.48 7.98 5.88
CA LEU A 17 -13.53 8.49 4.99
C LEU A 17 -13.78 7.54 3.80
N SER A 18 -12.83 6.65 3.46
CA SER A 18 -13.06 5.64 2.40
C SER A 18 -14.22 4.70 2.75
N LEU A 19 -14.48 4.47 4.04
CA LEU A 19 -15.56 3.60 4.51
C LEU A 19 -16.95 4.19 4.24
N SER A 20 -17.08 5.50 4.00
CA SER A 20 -18.39 6.08 3.67
C SER A 20 -18.80 5.82 2.22
N VAL A 21 -17.85 5.55 1.32
CA VAL A 21 -18.13 5.43 -0.12
C VAL A 21 -19.01 4.22 -0.45
N PRO A 22 -18.76 2.99 0.08
CA PRO A 22 -19.66 1.86 -0.13
C PRO A 22 -21.10 2.15 0.30
N SER A 23 -21.28 2.85 1.43
CA SER A 23 -22.62 3.23 1.93
C SER A 23 -23.32 4.24 1.03
N VAL A 24 -22.60 5.26 0.54
CA VAL A 24 -23.13 6.22 -0.43
C VAL A 24 -23.50 5.52 -1.74
N ALA A 25 -22.66 4.58 -2.20
CA ALA A 25 -22.93 3.80 -3.41
C ALA A 25 -24.19 2.92 -3.27
N SER A 26 -24.42 2.31 -2.10
CA SER A 26 -25.59 1.45 -1.87
C SER A 26 -26.89 2.23 -1.64
N ALA A 27 -26.81 3.42 -1.03
CA ALA A 27 -27.99 4.18 -0.60
C ALA A 27 -28.53 5.16 -1.67
N THR A 28 -27.72 5.50 -2.67
CA THR A 28 -28.01 6.60 -3.59
C THR A 28 -28.05 6.16 -5.05
N ARG A 29 -28.71 6.96 -5.91
CA ARG A 29 -28.69 6.73 -7.36
C ARG A 29 -27.26 6.84 -7.90
N PRO A 30 -26.87 6.09 -8.96
CA PRO A 30 -25.51 6.08 -9.49
C PRO A 30 -24.96 7.48 -9.83
N ALA A 31 -25.79 8.36 -10.40
CA ALA A 31 -25.39 9.74 -10.71
C ALA A 31 -25.03 10.55 -9.45
N LEU A 32 -25.83 10.43 -8.38
CA LEU A 32 -25.56 11.12 -7.12
C LEU A 32 -24.37 10.50 -6.38
N ALA A 33 -24.25 9.17 -6.39
CA ALA A 33 -23.13 8.48 -5.76
C ALA A 33 -21.77 8.93 -6.34
N THR A 34 -21.73 9.23 -7.64
CA THR A 34 -20.52 9.74 -8.34
C THR A 34 -20.05 11.08 -7.79
N VAL A 35 -20.98 11.93 -7.34
CA VAL A 35 -20.67 13.23 -6.75
C VAL A 35 -20.41 13.11 -5.25
N LEU A 36 -21.31 12.42 -4.54
CA LEU A 36 -21.28 12.31 -3.08
C LEU A 36 -20.19 11.40 -2.54
N GLY A 37 -19.78 10.36 -3.29
CA GLY A 37 -18.78 9.41 -2.85
C GLY A 37 -17.38 10.03 -2.70
N PRO A 38 -16.85 10.73 -3.71
CA PRO A 38 -15.58 11.46 -3.61
C PRO A 38 -15.68 12.74 -2.77
N ALA A 39 -16.88 13.28 -2.52
CA ALA A 39 -17.07 14.59 -1.89
C ALA A 39 -16.31 14.78 -0.57
N PRO A 40 -16.31 13.85 0.40
CA PRO A 40 -15.55 14.02 1.65
C PRO A 40 -14.06 14.28 1.39
N PHE A 41 -13.47 13.59 0.42
CA PHE A 41 -12.08 13.76 0.05
C PHE A 41 -11.82 15.07 -0.70
N VAL A 42 -12.73 15.45 -1.62
CA VAL A 42 -12.62 16.72 -2.34
C VAL A 42 -12.74 17.89 -1.35
N VAL A 43 -13.64 17.82 -0.37
CA VAL A 43 -13.77 18.81 0.70
C VAL A 43 -12.47 18.90 1.51
N VAL A 44 -11.89 17.77 1.93
CA VAL A 44 -10.59 17.76 2.64
C VAL A 44 -9.49 18.40 1.78
N ALA A 45 -9.44 18.11 0.48
CA ALA A 45 -8.45 18.71 -0.42
C ALA A 45 -8.63 20.22 -0.58
N VAL A 46 -9.87 20.71 -0.73
CA VAL A 46 -10.17 22.14 -0.82
C VAL A 46 -9.81 22.85 0.48
N LEU A 47 -10.20 22.30 1.62
CA LEU A 47 -9.85 22.84 2.93
C LEU A 47 -8.33 22.92 3.12
N ALA A 48 -7.61 21.86 2.74
CA ALA A 48 -6.15 21.77 2.84
C ALA A 48 -5.40 22.79 1.97
N LEU A 49 -5.98 23.22 0.86
CA LEU A 49 -5.32 24.14 -0.10
C LEU A 49 -5.72 25.60 0.06
N TYR A 50 -6.93 25.88 0.54
CA TYR A 50 -7.52 27.23 0.48
C TYR A 50 -8.02 27.77 1.82
N VAL A 51 -8.16 26.93 2.85
CA VAL A 51 -8.78 27.34 4.12
C VAL A 51 -7.86 27.11 5.32
N VAL A 52 -7.12 26.02 5.34
CA VAL A 52 -6.21 25.66 6.44
C VAL A 52 -4.79 26.08 6.06
N ASP A 53 -4.45 27.32 6.40
CA ASP A 53 -3.14 27.94 6.20
C ASP A 53 -2.35 28.14 7.52
N GLU A 54 -3.05 28.23 8.66
CA GLU A 54 -2.45 28.34 9.99
C GLU A 54 -3.18 27.54 11.09
N GLY A 55 -2.60 27.51 12.29
CA GLY A 55 -3.22 26.90 13.48
C GLY A 55 -2.90 25.42 13.71
N PRO A 56 -3.59 24.77 14.68
CA PRO A 56 -3.23 23.44 15.15
C PRO A 56 -3.47 22.33 14.12
N ILE A 57 -4.49 22.49 13.26
CA ILE A 57 -4.77 21.55 12.17
C ILE A 57 -3.70 21.68 11.09
N PHE A 58 -3.29 22.91 10.75
CA PHE A 58 -2.18 23.12 9.84
C PHE A 58 -0.90 22.45 10.35
N GLU A 59 -0.50 22.72 11.59
CA GLU A 59 0.70 22.11 12.18
C GLU A 59 0.63 20.60 12.38
N LEU A 60 -0.58 20.02 12.46
CA LEU A 60 -0.77 18.57 12.48
C LEU A 60 -0.36 17.94 11.14
N PHE A 61 -0.72 18.55 10.02
CA PHE A 61 -0.51 17.99 8.68
C PHE A 61 0.73 18.53 7.97
N ALA A 62 1.21 19.71 8.33
CA ALA A 62 2.25 20.42 7.62
C ALA A 62 3.59 19.65 7.57
N ARG A 63 4.13 19.51 6.37
CA ARG A 63 5.51 19.11 6.10
C ARG A 63 6.42 20.36 6.06
N PRO A 64 7.76 20.21 6.13
CA PRO A 64 8.69 21.35 6.06
C PRO A 64 8.56 22.20 4.77
N GLY A 65 8.07 21.63 3.67
CA GLY A 65 7.75 22.38 2.45
C GLY A 65 6.47 23.20 2.59
N ASP A 66 5.41 22.59 3.10
CA ASP A 66 4.08 23.19 3.29
C ASP A 66 4.11 24.48 4.13
N ARG A 67 5.01 24.58 5.12
CA ARG A 67 5.17 25.79 5.95
C ARG A 67 5.65 27.02 5.19
N ARG A 68 6.35 26.83 4.06
CA ARG A 68 6.84 27.97 3.24
C ARG A 68 5.73 28.55 2.37
N ASP A 69 4.85 27.68 1.88
CA ASP A 69 3.81 28.05 0.93
C ASP A 69 2.43 28.27 1.61
N GLY A 70 2.33 27.99 2.92
CA GLY A 70 1.08 28.13 3.69
C GLY A 70 -0.02 27.17 3.25
N ARG A 71 0.33 26.03 2.64
CA ARG A 71 -0.62 25.08 2.03
C ARG A 71 -0.25 23.64 2.28
N LEU A 72 -1.25 22.81 2.58
CA LEU A 72 -1.06 21.38 2.91
C LEU A 72 -1.10 20.50 1.66
N TYR A 73 -0.09 20.62 0.79
CA TYR A 73 -0.02 19.87 -0.48
C TYR A 73 -0.07 18.35 -0.28
N GLY A 74 0.58 17.83 0.77
CA GLY A 74 0.56 16.39 1.06
C GLY A 74 -0.83 15.87 1.40
N LEU A 75 -1.60 16.62 2.19
CA LEU A 75 -2.97 16.26 2.56
C LEU A 75 -3.90 16.33 1.35
N ALA A 76 -3.78 17.40 0.56
CA ALA A 76 -4.56 17.59 -0.64
C ALA A 76 -4.29 16.49 -1.69
N GLY A 77 -3.02 16.18 -1.94
CA GLY A 77 -2.64 15.11 -2.86
C GLY A 77 -3.19 13.75 -2.44
N PHE A 78 -3.04 13.38 -1.15
CA PHE A 78 -3.60 12.13 -0.62
C PHE A 78 -5.12 12.06 -0.79
N ALA A 79 -5.83 13.13 -0.44
CA ALA A 79 -7.28 13.18 -0.55
C ALA A 79 -7.74 13.13 -2.02
N LEU A 80 -7.07 13.84 -2.93
CA LEU A 80 -7.39 13.80 -4.36
C LEU A 80 -7.12 12.42 -4.98
N ALA A 81 -6.08 11.71 -4.56
CA ALA A 81 -5.85 10.32 -4.98
C ALA A 81 -6.97 9.38 -4.52
N ALA A 82 -7.39 9.51 -3.26
CA ALA A 82 -8.51 8.74 -2.73
C ALA A 82 -9.83 9.09 -3.44
N ALA A 83 -10.07 10.37 -3.76
CA ALA A 83 -11.21 10.80 -4.57
C ALA A 83 -11.18 10.18 -5.98
N GLY A 84 -10.01 10.16 -6.62
CA GLY A 84 -9.81 9.53 -7.93
C GLY A 84 -10.09 8.03 -7.91
N LEU A 85 -9.58 7.31 -6.90
CA LEU A 85 -9.89 5.89 -6.73
C LEU A 85 -11.38 5.67 -6.41
N ALA A 86 -12.03 6.54 -5.64
CA ALA A 86 -13.46 6.46 -5.38
C ALA A 86 -14.27 6.60 -6.68
N LEU A 87 -13.87 7.51 -7.58
CA LEU A 87 -14.46 7.64 -8.92
C LEU A 87 -14.26 6.37 -9.75
N LEU A 88 -13.07 5.76 -9.72
CA LEU A 88 -12.84 4.47 -10.38
C LEU A 88 -13.77 3.39 -9.83
N ALA A 89 -13.98 3.34 -8.51
CA ALA A 89 -14.87 2.37 -7.88
C ALA A 89 -16.34 2.56 -8.28
N LEU A 90 -16.77 3.83 -8.38
CA LEU A 90 -18.16 4.17 -8.67
C LEU A 90 -18.53 4.09 -10.15
N ARG A 91 -17.57 4.31 -11.06
CA ARG A 91 -17.85 4.47 -12.50
C ARG A 91 -17.16 3.47 -13.41
N PHE A 92 -16.02 2.93 -13.00
CA PHE A 92 -15.14 2.15 -13.88
C PHE A 92 -15.01 0.68 -13.43
N GLY A 93 -15.71 0.27 -12.37
CA GLY A 93 -15.77 -1.12 -11.94
C GLY A 93 -14.63 -1.56 -11.02
N LEU A 94 -13.86 -0.63 -10.45
CA LEU A 94 -12.93 -0.96 -9.38
C LEU A 94 -13.72 -1.53 -8.17
N PRO A 95 -13.44 -2.75 -7.70
CA PRO A 95 -14.19 -3.35 -6.59
C PRO A 95 -14.08 -2.50 -5.32
N MET A 96 -15.22 -2.28 -4.64
CA MET A 96 -15.27 -1.50 -3.39
C MET A 96 -14.28 -2.01 -2.31
N PRO A 97 -14.11 -3.33 -2.10
CA PRO A 97 -13.09 -3.83 -1.18
C PRO A 97 -11.67 -3.43 -1.55
N VAL A 98 -11.34 -3.44 -2.85
CA VAL A 98 -10.02 -3.02 -3.33
C VAL A 98 -9.81 -1.53 -3.06
N PHE A 99 -10.79 -0.68 -3.38
CA PHE A 99 -10.73 0.75 -3.11
C PHE A 99 -10.46 1.05 -1.62
N VAL A 100 -11.33 0.57 -0.73
CA VAL A 100 -11.21 0.82 0.72
C VAL A 100 -9.91 0.21 1.26
N GLY A 101 -9.60 -1.01 0.83
CA GLY A 101 -8.37 -1.71 1.19
C GLY A 101 -7.13 -0.89 0.84
N SER A 102 -7.02 -0.37 -0.38
CA SER A 102 -5.87 0.43 -0.82
C SER A 102 -5.69 1.72 -0.01
N VAL A 103 -6.78 2.45 0.28
CA VAL A 103 -6.72 3.70 1.04
C VAL A 103 -6.30 3.43 2.50
N LEU A 104 -6.90 2.44 3.16
CA LEU A 104 -6.56 2.11 4.55
C LEU A 104 -5.16 1.51 4.67
N LEU A 105 -4.76 0.65 3.73
CA LEU A 105 -3.42 0.07 3.68
C LEU A 105 -2.33 1.15 3.66
N LEU A 106 -2.44 2.13 2.76
CA LEU A 106 -1.41 3.16 2.64
C LEU A 106 -1.40 4.09 3.86
N SER A 107 -2.58 4.53 4.30
CA SER A 107 -2.71 5.52 5.37
C SER A 107 -2.29 4.96 6.75
N TRP A 108 -2.76 3.76 7.09
CA TRP A 108 -2.38 3.08 8.34
C TRP A 108 -0.99 2.45 8.25
N GLY A 109 -0.56 1.98 7.07
CA GLY A 109 0.83 1.56 6.86
C GLY A 109 1.80 2.70 7.17
N ASN A 110 1.51 3.92 6.71
CA ASN A 110 2.33 5.10 7.02
C ASN A 110 2.40 5.37 8.53
N LEU A 111 1.28 5.23 9.24
CA LEU A 111 1.25 5.31 10.70
C LEU A 111 2.12 4.23 11.36
N GLY A 112 2.00 2.97 10.92
CA GLY A 112 2.79 1.85 11.42
C GLY A 112 4.29 2.06 11.23
N GLY A 113 4.71 2.47 10.04
CA GLY A 113 6.11 2.74 9.75
C GLY A 113 6.68 3.88 10.60
N HIS A 114 5.93 4.98 10.76
CA HIS A 114 6.34 6.07 11.63
C HIS A 114 6.32 5.72 13.12
N ALA A 115 5.39 4.89 13.58
CA ALA A 115 5.35 4.39 14.95
C ALA A 115 6.59 3.55 15.27
N VAL A 116 7.01 2.67 14.35
CA VAL A 116 8.25 1.91 14.52
C VAL A 116 9.47 2.83 14.50
N ARG A 117 9.55 3.80 13.58
CA ARG A 117 10.63 4.82 13.56
C ARG A 117 10.74 5.61 14.86
N ALA A 118 9.63 5.81 15.58
CA ALA A 118 9.64 6.54 16.84
C ALA A 118 10.30 5.76 17.99
N VAL A 119 10.42 4.43 17.86
CA VAL A 119 11.04 3.55 18.87
C VAL A 119 12.41 3.04 18.40
N ARG A 120 12.56 2.75 17.10
CA ARG A 120 13.77 2.20 16.49
C ARG A 120 14.11 2.99 15.23
N ASP A 121 15.26 3.63 15.21
CA ASP A 121 15.72 4.43 14.05
C ASP A 121 16.40 3.54 12.99
N GLU A 122 15.74 2.44 12.62
CA GLU A 122 16.22 1.50 11.60
C GLU A 122 15.26 1.49 10.39
N PRO A 123 15.73 1.83 9.17
CA PRO A 123 14.88 1.92 7.97
C PRO A 123 14.15 0.61 7.62
N ILE A 124 14.79 -0.53 7.86
CA ILE A 124 14.24 -1.85 7.56
C ILE A 124 13.10 -2.19 8.53
N LEU A 125 13.29 -1.96 9.83
CA LEU A 125 12.23 -2.15 10.83
C LEU A 125 11.04 -1.23 10.57
N ALA A 126 11.30 0.04 10.21
CA ALA A 126 10.24 0.97 9.82
C ALA A 126 9.43 0.48 8.62
N THR A 127 10.11 -0.07 7.62
CA THR A 127 9.47 -0.63 6.43
C THR A 127 8.67 -1.88 6.77
N ALA A 128 9.19 -2.76 7.62
CA ALA A 128 8.44 -3.91 8.12
C ALA A 128 7.18 -3.48 8.90
N GLY A 129 7.30 -2.45 9.75
CA GLY A 129 6.16 -1.84 10.45
C GLY A 129 5.10 -1.30 9.49
N PHE A 130 5.52 -0.63 8.41
CA PHE A 130 4.62 -0.18 7.34
C PHE A 130 3.90 -1.36 6.68
N VAL A 131 4.65 -2.40 6.28
CA VAL A 131 4.08 -3.55 5.56
C VAL A 131 3.10 -4.33 6.44
N VAL A 132 3.46 -4.60 7.70
CA VAL A 132 2.60 -5.34 8.63
C VAL A 132 1.31 -4.58 8.93
N VAL A 133 1.43 -3.32 9.38
CA VAL A 133 0.24 -2.52 9.74
C VAL A 133 -0.61 -2.21 8.50
N GLY A 134 0.03 -1.91 7.37
CA GLY A 134 -0.66 -1.69 6.10
C GLY A 134 -1.41 -2.93 5.61
N SER A 135 -0.81 -4.12 5.71
CA SER A 135 -1.48 -5.39 5.33
C SER A 135 -2.69 -5.66 6.22
N VAL A 136 -2.56 -5.47 7.54
CA VAL A 136 -3.68 -5.66 8.48
C VAL A 136 -4.80 -4.65 8.22
N ALA A 137 -4.47 -3.36 8.08
CA ALA A 137 -5.46 -2.31 7.83
C ALA A 137 -6.13 -2.46 6.45
N GLY A 138 -5.37 -2.85 5.43
CA GLY A 138 -5.88 -3.13 4.09
C GLY A 138 -6.82 -4.33 4.07
N ALA A 139 -6.50 -5.40 4.81
CA ALA A 139 -7.38 -6.55 4.98
C ALA A 139 -8.67 -6.17 5.73
N ALA A 140 -8.54 -5.41 6.82
CA ALA A 140 -9.70 -4.91 7.56
C ALA A 140 -10.60 -4.01 6.68
N GLY A 141 -10.00 -3.14 5.84
CA GLY A 141 -10.73 -2.30 4.89
C GLY A 141 -11.48 -3.10 3.83
N GLN A 142 -10.86 -4.15 3.29
CA GLN A 142 -11.52 -5.05 2.33
C GLN A 142 -12.75 -5.70 2.95
N PHE A 143 -12.64 -6.25 4.17
CA PHE A 143 -13.78 -6.83 4.87
C PHE A 143 -14.83 -5.78 5.25
N ALA A 144 -14.43 -4.61 5.72
CA ALA A 144 -15.36 -3.55 6.07
C ALA A 144 -16.21 -3.11 4.86
N ALA A 145 -15.62 -3.05 3.67
CA ALA A 145 -16.35 -2.76 2.45
C ALA A 145 -17.39 -3.83 2.09
N THR A 146 -17.17 -5.10 2.45
CA THR A 146 -18.14 -6.18 2.19
C THR A 146 -19.38 -6.14 3.07
N LEU A 147 -19.35 -5.34 4.15
CA LEU A 147 -20.52 -5.15 5.01
C LEU A 147 -21.64 -4.38 4.28
N VAL A 148 -21.32 -3.68 3.18
CA VAL A 148 -22.26 -2.82 2.46
C VAL A 148 -22.07 -2.91 0.93
N PRO A 149 -23.02 -3.48 0.17
CA PRO A 149 -24.25 -4.13 0.62
C PRO A 149 -23.98 -5.51 1.27
N PRO A 150 -24.80 -5.92 2.25
CA PRO A 150 -24.66 -7.22 2.89
C PRO A 150 -24.85 -8.36 1.89
N GLY A 151 -24.09 -9.44 2.06
CA GLY A 151 -24.14 -10.64 1.20
C GLY A 151 -22.96 -10.78 0.23
N THR A 152 -22.07 -9.79 0.17
CA THR A 152 -20.75 -9.98 -0.45
C THR A 152 -19.81 -10.66 0.55
N SER A 153 -19.07 -11.66 0.10
CA SER A 153 -18.05 -12.32 0.92
C SER A 153 -16.74 -12.42 0.14
N LEU A 154 -15.63 -12.29 0.86
CA LEU A 154 -14.30 -12.46 0.31
C LEU A 154 -13.62 -13.62 1.00
N ALA A 155 -12.95 -14.46 0.21
CA ALA A 155 -12.14 -15.52 0.74
C ALA A 155 -10.93 -14.93 1.48
N TRP A 156 -10.66 -15.40 2.69
CA TRP A 156 -9.50 -14.99 3.48
C TRP A 156 -8.16 -15.05 2.72
N PRO A 157 -7.85 -16.10 1.93
CA PRO A 157 -6.61 -16.15 1.19
C PRO A 157 -6.46 -14.99 0.18
N LEU A 158 -7.54 -14.64 -0.52
CA LEU A 158 -7.54 -13.53 -1.47
C LEU A 158 -7.28 -12.20 -0.76
N VAL A 159 -7.97 -11.95 0.37
CA VAL A 159 -7.80 -10.70 1.14
C VAL A 159 -6.38 -10.53 1.64
N VAL A 160 -5.80 -11.60 2.21
CA VAL A 160 -4.41 -11.60 2.71
C VAL A 160 -3.43 -11.40 1.56
N PHE A 161 -3.64 -12.07 0.42
CA PHE A 161 -2.81 -11.91 -0.77
C PHE A 161 -2.83 -10.48 -1.30
N LEU A 162 -4.01 -9.89 -1.48
CA LEU A 162 -4.16 -8.52 -1.98
C LEU A 162 -3.55 -7.51 -0.99
N ALA A 163 -3.85 -7.64 0.30
CA ALA A 163 -3.34 -6.71 1.29
C ALA A 163 -1.81 -6.76 1.40
N THR A 164 -1.22 -7.97 1.41
CA THR A 164 0.24 -8.11 1.49
C THR A 164 0.93 -7.65 0.21
N SER A 165 0.40 -7.99 -0.96
CA SER A 165 0.94 -7.55 -2.25
C SER A 165 0.90 -6.02 -2.37
N GLY A 166 -0.22 -5.41 -1.99
CA GLY A 166 -0.37 -3.96 -1.98
C GLY A 166 0.58 -3.28 -1.00
N ALA A 167 0.80 -3.85 0.18
CA ALA A 167 1.67 -3.29 1.20
C ALA A 167 3.15 -3.38 0.80
N LEU A 168 3.55 -4.51 0.21
CA LEU A 168 4.90 -4.69 -0.34
C LEU A 168 5.17 -3.77 -1.53
N LEU A 169 4.22 -3.65 -2.48
CA LEU A 169 4.34 -2.69 -3.58
C LEU A 169 4.41 -1.26 -3.06
N ALA A 170 3.53 -0.89 -2.12
CA ALA A 170 3.54 0.46 -1.54
C ALA A 170 4.86 0.77 -0.84
N ALA A 171 5.38 -0.18 -0.06
CA ALA A 171 6.70 -0.06 0.56
C ALA A 171 7.81 0.10 -0.48
N LEU A 172 7.82 -0.73 -1.52
CA LEU A 172 8.81 -0.68 -2.60
C LEU A 172 8.79 0.68 -3.30
N LEU A 173 7.61 1.12 -3.73
CA LEU A 173 7.45 2.41 -4.40
C LEU A 173 7.86 3.58 -3.50
N ARG A 174 7.56 3.54 -2.20
CA ARG A 174 8.00 4.60 -1.27
C ARG A 174 9.50 4.63 -1.01
N VAL A 175 10.19 3.51 -1.22
CA VAL A 175 11.64 3.43 -1.09
C VAL A 175 12.35 3.85 -2.39
N VAL A 176 11.74 3.57 -3.55
CA VAL A 176 12.31 3.91 -4.87
C VAL A 176 11.94 5.32 -5.32
N LEU A 177 10.71 5.75 -5.04
CA LEU A 177 10.19 7.08 -5.32
C LEU A 177 10.40 7.99 -4.10
N PHE A 178 10.14 9.28 -4.28
CA PHE A 178 10.23 10.21 -3.16
C PHE A 178 9.06 9.98 -2.19
N GLU A 179 9.28 10.12 -0.87
CA GLU A 179 8.24 10.03 0.18
C GLU A 179 7.05 11.04 -0.01
N ARG A 180 7.11 11.92 -1.03
CA ARG A 180 6.04 12.86 -1.39
C ARG A 180 5.03 12.29 -2.38
N ASP A 181 5.34 11.15 -3.01
CA ASP A 181 4.52 10.58 -4.07
C ASP A 181 3.39 9.67 -3.54
N ASP A 182 2.92 9.90 -2.31
CA ASP A 182 1.78 9.19 -1.70
C ASP A 182 0.57 9.06 -2.66
N PRO A 183 0.21 10.09 -3.47
CA PRO A 183 -0.85 9.97 -4.47
C PRO A 183 -0.58 8.90 -5.54
N LEU A 184 0.65 8.89 -6.08
CA LEU A 184 1.06 7.92 -7.10
C LEU A 184 1.08 6.51 -6.51
N VAL A 185 1.65 6.34 -5.32
CA VAL A 185 1.70 5.05 -4.61
C VAL A 185 0.28 4.51 -4.40
N MET A 186 -0.65 5.35 -3.94
CA MET A 186 -2.03 4.93 -3.70
C MET A 186 -2.70 4.43 -4.97
N VAL A 187 -2.58 5.19 -6.08
CA VAL A 187 -3.19 4.83 -7.36
C VAL A 187 -2.55 3.57 -7.92
N SER A 188 -1.22 3.45 -7.92
CA SER A 188 -0.51 2.26 -8.39
C SER A 188 -0.90 1.00 -7.62
N VAL A 189 -1.03 1.10 -6.29
CA VAL A 189 -1.52 -0.01 -5.46
C VAL A 189 -2.96 -0.36 -5.81
N GLY A 190 -3.85 0.64 -5.91
CA GLY A 190 -5.24 0.42 -6.31
C GLY A 190 -5.36 -0.30 -7.65
N LEU A 191 -4.58 0.10 -8.66
CA LEU A 191 -4.55 -0.51 -9.97
C LEU A 191 -3.99 -1.94 -9.97
N LEU A 192 -2.91 -2.21 -9.22
CA LEU A 192 -2.36 -3.57 -9.08
C LEU A 192 -3.39 -4.50 -8.44
N LEU A 193 -4.01 -4.06 -7.35
CA LEU A 193 -4.99 -4.89 -6.64
C LEU A 193 -6.26 -5.08 -7.48
N TRP A 194 -6.65 -4.08 -8.27
CA TRP A 194 -7.73 -4.21 -9.24
C TRP A 194 -7.42 -5.29 -10.27
N LEU A 195 -6.20 -5.27 -10.86
CA LEU A 195 -5.75 -6.27 -11.81
C LEU A 195 -5.89 -7.69 -11.24
N PHE A 196 -5.40 -7.93 -10.03
CA PHE A 196 -5.51 -9.27 -9.42
C PHE A 196 -6.95 -9.68 -9.11
N PHE A 197 -7.80 -8.73 -8.71
CA PHE A 197 -9.21 -9.00 -8.47
C PHE A 197 -9.94 -9.36 -9.78
N ASP A 198 -9.68 -8.61 -10.84
CA ASP A 198 -10.32 -8.78 -12.16
C ASP A 198 -9.88 -10.07 -12.86
N LEU A 199 -8.61 -10.47 -12.67
CA LEU A 199 -8.09 -11.76 -13.13
C LEU A 199 -8.68 -12.97 -12.39
N GLN A 200 -9.49 -12.76 -11.35
CA GLN A 200 -10.13 -13.82 -10.54
C GLN A 200 -9.12 -14.88 -10.08
N VAL A 201 -7.97 -14.41 -9.57
CA VAL A 201 -6.87 -15.29 -9.15
C VAL A 201 -7.36 -16.33 -8.15
N VAL A 202 -7.10 -17.60 -8.44
CA VAL A 202 -7.41 -18.71 -7.52
C VAL A 202 -6.33 -18.76 -6.43
N VAL A 203 -6.67 -18.26 -5.25
CA VAL A 203 -5.74 -18.18 -4.13
C VAL A 203 -6.05 -19.26 -3.08
N SER A 204 -5.10 -20.17 -2.86
CA SER A 204 -5.21 -21.19 -1.80
C SER A 204 -4.63 -20.69 -0.48
N ALA A 205 -5.23 -21.11 0.64
CA ALA A 205 -4.72 -20.77 1.98
C ALA A 205 -3.28 -21.27 2.19
N THR A 206 -2.99 -22.50 1.75
CA THR A 206 -1.66 -23.10 1.82
C THR A 206 -0.65 -22.33 0.98
N GLY A 207 -1.02 -21.95 -0.25
CA GLY A 207 -0.15 -21.17 -1.13
C GLY A 207 0.25 -19.83 -0.52
N VAL A 208 -0.72 -19.09 0.05
CA VAL A 208 -0.45 -17.82 0.76
C VAL A 208 0.41 -18.03 1.98
N ALA A 209 0.12 -19.04 2.81
CA ALA A 209 0.91 -19.31 4.02
C ALA A 209 2.38 -19.64 3.69
N VAL A 210 2.61 -20.47 2.67
CA VAL A 210 3.96 -20.79 2.17
C VAL A 210 4.62 -19.53 1.62
N ALA A 211 3.92 -18.75 0.80
CA ALA A 211 4.46 -17.54 0.21
C ALA A 211 4.87 -16.51 1.27
N LEU A 212 4.03 -16.28 2.27
CA LEU A 212 4.34 -15.39 3.40
C LEU A 212 5.55 -15.89 4.21
N THR A 213 5.61 -17.19 4.48
CA THR A 213 6.74 -17.79 5.23
C THR A 213 8.04 -17.59 4.45
N VAL A 214 8.05 -17.95 3.17
CA VAL A 214 9.23 -17.82 2.31
C VAL A 214 9.66 -16.35 2.20
N THR A 215 8.72 -15.43 2.02
CA THR A 215 9.05 -14.01 1.85
C THR A 215 9.57 -13.35 3.13
N VAL A 216 9.04 -13.74 4.29
CA VAL A 216 9.62 -13.33 5.59
C VAL A 216 11.04 -13.87 5.74
N VAL A 217 11.26 -15.17 5.45
CA VAL A 217 12.59 -15.78 5.52
C VAL A 217 13.56 -15.07 4.57
N LEU A 218 13.18 -14.84 3.32
CA LEU A 218 14.00 -14.13 2.34
C LEU A 218 14.33 -12.71 2.79
N GLY A 219 13.35 -11.98 3.33
CA GLY A 219 13.56 -10.63 3.85
C GLY A 219 14.56 -10.62 5.02
N VAL A 220 14.39 -11.52 5.99
CA VAL A 220 15.29 -11.65 7.14
C VAL A 220 16.70 -12.06 6.70
N VAL A 221 16.83 -13.04 5.81
CA VAL A 221 18.13 -13.48 5.30
C VAL A 221 18.82 -12.36 4.52
N SER A 222 18.09 -11.63 3.67
CA SER A 222 18.64 -10.49 2.92
C SER A 222 19.13 -9.38 3.84
N TYR A 223 18.40 -9.16 4.96
CA TYR A 223 18.79 -8.21 5.98
C TYR A 223 20.05 -8.64 6.74
N VAL A 224 20.04 -9.86 7.31
CA VAL A 224 21.13 -10.37 8.17
C VAL A 224 22.43 -10.52 7.39
N LEU A 225 22.36 -10.94 6.12
CA LEU A 225 23.55 -11.09 5.29
C LEU A 225 24.00 -9.77 4.64
N GLU A 226 23.25 -8.67 4.83
CA GLU A 226 23.47 -7.37 4.16
C GLU A 226 23.64 -7.50 2.63
N THR A 227 23.00 -8.52 2.04
CA THR A 227 23.23 -8.92 0.65
C THR A 227 22.47 -8.07 -0.37
N ALA A 228 21.43 -7.36 0.07
CA ALA A 228 20.57 -6.57 -0.81
C ALA A 228 20.29 -5.19 -0.21
N SER A 229 20.24 -4.19 -1.09
CA SER A 229 19.67 -2.90 -0.74
C SER A 229 18.18 -3.05 -0.39
N LEU A 230 17.64 -2.13 0.41
CA LEU A 230 16.22 -2.15 0.81
C LEU A 230 15.25 -2.28 -0.39
N PRO A 231 15.38 -1.53 -1.51
CA PRO A 231 14.56 -1.75 -2.69
C PRO A 231 14.73 -3.16 -3.30
N GLY A 232 15.96 -3.67 -3.37
CA GLY A 232 16.25 -5.00 -3.91
C GLY A 232 15.60 -6.10 -3.09
N MET A 233 15.68 -6.01 -1.76
CA MET A 233 15.01 -6.91 -0.83
C MET A 233 13.49 -6.87 -1.00
N LEU A 234 12.87 -5.68 -1.00
CA LEU A 234 11.41 -5.54 -1.19
C LEU A 234 10.94 -6.09 -2.54
N THR A 235 11.73 -5.89 -3.59
CA THR A 235 11.45 -6.46 -4.92
C THR A 235 11.49 -7.97 -4.86
N GLY A 236 12.52 -8.56 -4.28
CA GLY A 236 12.65 -10.02 -4.14
C GLY A 236 11.50 -10.63 -3.31
N VAL A 237 11.13 -9.99 -2.20
CA VAL A 237 10.01 -10.40 -1.35
C VAL A 237 8.67 -10.28 -2.09
N LEU A 238 8.42 -9.18 -2.80
CA LEU A 238 7.20 -9.00 -3.60
C LEU A 238 7.11 -10.04 -4.73
N LEU A 239 8.17 -10.20 -5.52
CA LEU A 239 8.20 -11.17 -6.61
C LEU A 239 8.08 -12.61 -6.10
N GLY A 240 8.75 -12.95 -4.99
CA GLY A 240 8.60 -14.24 -4.33
C GLY A 240 7.16 -14.53 -3.92
N LEU A 241 6.47 -13.56 -3.31
CA LEU A 241 5.04 -13.67 -2.96
C LEU A 241 4.21 -13.96 -4.21
N LEU A 242 4.36 -13.13 -5.24
CA LEU A 242 3.57 -13.21 -6.47
C LEU A 242 3.83 -14.52 -7.22
N THR A 243 5.08 -14.95 -7.34
CA THR A 243 5.40 -16.21 -8.02
C THR A 243 4.80 -17.41 -7.30
N ILE A 244 4.90 -17.47 -5.96
CA ILE A 244 4.37 -18.62 -5.22
C ILE A 244 2.85 -18.65 -5.27
N VAL A 245 2.17 -17.51 -5.14
CA VAL A 245 0.70 -17.49 -5.12
C VAL A 245 0.11 -17.67 -6.52
N LEU A 246 0.67 -17.00 -7.54
CA LEU A 246 0.14 -17.02 -8.91
C LEU A 246 0.63 -18.22 -9.73
N GLY A 247 1.88 -18.64 -9.53
CA GLY A 247 2.50 -19.75 -10.26
C GLY A 247 2.61 -21.04 -9.43
N GLY A 248 2.60 -20.95 -8.10
CA GLY A 248 2.89 -22.09 -7.23
C GLY A 248 4.38 -22.21 -6.86
N THR A 249 4.68 -23.10 -5.92
CA THR A 249 6.03 -23.28 -5.36
C THR A 249 7.04 -23.78 -6.40
N GLY A 250 6.60 -24.60 -7.36
CA GLY A 250 7.46 -25.11 -8.44
C GLY A 250 8.07 -23.98 -9.27
N TRP A 251 7.26 -23.00 -9.68
CA TRP A 251 7.74 -21.83 -10.42
C TRP A 251 8.73 -20.99 -9.61
N PHE A 252 8.50 -20.84 -8.31
CA PHE A 252 9.44 -20.15 -7.43
C PHE A 252 10.80 -20.85 -7.38
N VAL A 253 10.82 -22.19 -7.23
CA VAL A 253 12.07 -22.97 -7.25
C VAL A 253 12.79 -22.82 -8.59
N VAL A 254 12.05 -22.84 -9.71
CA VAL A 254 12.62 -22.62 -11.04
C VAL A 254 13.29 -21.23 -11.12
N LEU A 255 12.57 -20.16 -10.77
CA LEU A 255 13.13 -18.79 -10.80
C LEU A 255 14.34 -18.63 -9.88
N MET A 256 14.28 -19.18 -8.66
CA MET A 256 15.40 -19.16 -7.72
C MET A 256 16.62 -19.92 -8.25
N THR A 257 16.40 -21.04 -8.94
CA THR A 257 17.47 -21.81 -9.58
C THR A 257 18.11 -21.00 -10.69
N PHE A 258 17.32 -20.40 -11.58
CA PHE A 258 17.83 -19.53 -12.64
C PHE A 258 18.60 -18.33 -12.09
N PHE A 259 18.06 -17.67 -11.06
CA PHE A 259 18.73 -16.54 -10.42
C PHE A 259 20.04 -16.94 -9.75
N GLY A 260 20.05 -18.04 -8.99
CA GLY A 260 21.24 -18.55 -8.31
C GLY A 260 22.33 -18.98 -9.29
N VAL A 261 21.97 -19.81 -10.28
CA VAL A 261 22.91 -20.29 -11.30
C VAL A 261 23.41 -19.13 -12.17
N GLY A 262 22.51 -18.25 -12.61
CA GLY A 262 22.86 -17.06 -13.38
C GLY A 262 23.81 -16.12 -12.62
N GLY A 263 23.54 -15.89 -11.33
CA GLY A 263 24.41 -15.09 -10.46
C GLY A 263 25.81 -15.70 -10.28
N LEU A 264 25.89 -17.02 -10.08
CA LEU A 264 27.17 -17.74 -10.01
C LEU A 264 27.93 -17.68 -11.34
N ALA A 265 27.25 -17.90 -12.46
CA ALA A 265 27.83 -17.84 -13.80
C ALA A 265 28.32 -16.42 -14.16
N ALA A 266 27.59 -15.38 -13.74
CA ALA A 266 28.00 -13.99 -13.94
C ALA A 266 29.31 -13.68 -13.19
N LYS A 267 29.42 -14.15 -11.94
CA LYS A 267 30.61 -13.96 -11.09
C LYS A 267 31.79 -14.84 -11.51
N PHE A 268 31.54 -15.94 -12.23
CA PHE A 268 32.60 -16.81 -12.73
C PHE A 268 33.57 -16.05 -13.64
N ARG A 269 34.86 -16.09 -13.28
CA ARG A 269 35.97 -15.39 -13.94
C ARG A 269 35.72 -13.88 -14.12
N TYR A 270 35.04 -13.24 -13.17
CA TYR A 270 34.68 -11.81 -13.27
C TYR A 270 35.91 -10.89 -13.45
N GLU A 271 37.02 -11.16 -12.78
CA GLU A 271 38.26 -10.38 -12.93
C GLU A 271 38.87 -10.49 -14.32
N GLU A 272 38.70 -11.63 -14.98
CA GLU A 272 39.20 -11.82 -16.35
C GLU A 272 38.32 -11.16 -17.41
N LYS A 273 37.06 -10.85 -17.06
CA LYS A 273 36.12 -10.10 -17.92
C LYS A 273 36.29 -8.57 -17.81
N LYS A 274 37.02 -8.09 -16.81
CA LYS A 274 37.30 -6.66 -16.59
C LYS A 274 38.52 -6.14 -17.35
N ALA A 275 39.43 -7.05 -17.74
CA ALA A 275 40.63 -6.76 -18.52
C ALA A 275 40.29 -6.59 -20.01
#